data_AF-A0A1V2PDZ3-F1
#
_entry.id   AF-A0A1V2PDZ3-F1
#
_cell.length_a   1.000
_cell.length_b   1.000
_cell.length_c   1.000
_cell.angle_alpha   90.00
_cell.angle_beta   90.00
_cell.angle_gamma   90.00
#
_symmetry.space_group_name_H-M   'P 1'
#
loop_
_entity.id
_entity.type
_entity.pdbx_description
1 polymer ?
#
loop_
_entity_poly.entity_id
_entity_poly.type
_entity_poly.pdbx_seq_one_letter_code
_entity_poly.pdbx_strand_id
1 'polypeptide(L)'
;MRVVLWFYVAFNLLQAVVLTFDPELTDRAYRGGEMTPTRHFQWYAVAGYHVLIIAVTIIAMTLSRAADRRKLVIVNALMYLLWDATSQLAYWGHEIGMATSDLVINAGVSIVTALALFAVAYFDRDPATSAPR
;
A
#
# COMPACT_ATOMS: atom_id res chain seq x y z
N MET A 1 -2.41 5.16 -17.26
CA MET A 1 -1.65 4.73 -16.06
C MET A 1 -1.75 5.69 -14.88
N ARG A 2 -1.66 7.01 -15.06
CA ARG A 2 -1.85 7.98 -13.95
C ARG A 2 -3.17 7.80 -13.17
N VAL A 3 -4.25 7.44 -13.84
CA VAL A 3 -5.54 7.12 -13.20
C VAL A 3 -5.40 5.99 -12.16
N VAL A 4 -4.67 4.92 -12.49
CA VAL A 4 -4.44 3.80 -11.56
C VAL A 4 -3.64 4.25 -10.34
N LEU A 5 -2.63 5.10 -10.54
CA LEU A 5 -1.85 5.67 -9.43
C LEU A 5 -2.68 6.60 -8.54
N TRP A 6 -3.64 7.35 -9.09
CA TRP A 6 -4.58 8.13 -8.28
C TRP A 6 -5.54 7.26 -7.48
N PHE A 7 -6.07 6.19 -8.08
CA PHE A 7 -6.85 5.19 -7.33
C PHE A 7 -6.02 4.57 -6.21
N TYR A 8 -4.76 4.23 -6.48
CA TYR A 8 -3.84 3.73 -5.48
C TYR A 8 -3.59 4.73 -4.35
N VAL A 9 -3.40 6.03 -4.66
CA VAL A 9 -3.26 7.09 -3.66
C VAL A 9 -4.54 7.21 -2.82
N ALA A 10 -5.72 7.22 -3.44
CA ALA A 10 -7.00 7.31 -2.72
C ALA A 10 -7.22 6.10 -1.81
N PHE A 11 -6.93 4.88 -2.29
CA PHE A 11 -6.99 3.66 -1.50
C PHE A 11 -6.10 3.73 -0.26
N ASN A 12 -4.85 4.16 -0.43
CA ASN A 12 -3.92 4.28 0.69
C ASN A 12 -4.28 5.43 1.65
N LEU A 13 -4.82 6.52 1.12
CA LEU A 13 -5.28 7.63 1.95
C LEU A 13 -6.42 7.18 2.86
N LEU A 14 -7.37 6.40 2.33
CA LEU A 14 -8.45 5.82 3.13
C LEU A 14 -7.91 4.94 4.25
N GLN A 15 -6.94 4.05 3.96
CA GLN A 15 -6.29 3.22 4.97
C GLN A 15 -5.59 4.07 6.04
N ALA A 16 -4.79 5.05 5.62
CA ALA A 16 -4.08 5.95 6.54
C ALA A 16 -5.04 6.71 7.47
N VAL A 17 -6.15 7.23 6.93
CA VAL A 17 -7.16 7.95 7.71
C VAL A 17 -7.84 7.02 8.71
N VAL A 18 -8.34 5.86 8.27
CA VAL A 18 -9.02 4.90 9.17
C VAL A 18 -8.07 4.45 10.28
N LEU A 19 -6.85 4.03 9.95
CA LEU A 19 -5.90 3.53 10.94
C LEU A 19 -5.36 4.61 11.89
N THR A 20 -5.40 5.88 11.50
CA THR A 20 -4.99 6.99 12.37
C THR A 20 -6.10 7.40 13.33
N PHE A 21 -7.34 7.50 12.84
CA PHE A 21 -8.43 8.16 13.56
C PHE A 21 -9.49 7.20 14.12
N ASP A 22 -9.71 6.05 13.48
CA ASP A 22 -10.65 5.01 13.93
C ASP A 22 -10.07 3.60 13.72
N PRO A 23 -8.91 3.28 14.33
CA PRO A 23 -8.28 1.97 14.17
C PRO A 23 -9.10 0.83 14.78
N GLU A 24 -10.02 1.14 15.71
CA GLU A 24 -10.94 0.16 16.31
C GLU A 24 -11.90 -0.45 15.29
N LEU A 25 -12.26 0.29 14.23
CA LEU A 25 -13.05 -0.24 13.12
C LEU A 25 -12.33 -1.44 12.47
N THR A 26 -11.02 -1.30 12.28
CA THR A 26 -10.16 -2.34 11.70
C THR A 26 -9.87 -3.45 12.72
N ASP A 27 -9.54 -3.10 13.97
CA ASP A 27 -9.16 -4.06 15.01
C ASP A 27 -10.30 -5.02 15.39
N ARG A 28 -11.54 -4.52 15.44
CA ARG A 28 -12.75 -5.31 15.72
C ARG A 28 -12.98 -6.42 14.71
N ALA A 29 -12.55 -6.23 13.46
CA ALA A 29 -12.66 -7.27 12.43
C ALA A 29 -11.71 -8.45 12.69
N TYR A 30 -10.64 -8.26 13.46
CA TYR A 30 -9.57 -9.25 13.61
C TYR A 30 -9.53 -9.96 14.95
N ARG A 31 -9.70 -9.23 16.06
CA ARG A 31 -9.50 -9.80 17.40
C ARG A 31 -10.67 -9.60 18.36
N GLY A 32 -11.53 -8.61 18.08
CA GLY A 32 -12.58 -8.17 19.01
C GLY A 32 -12.03 -7.69 20.37
N GLY A 33 -12.92 -7.31 21.27
CA GLY A 33 -12.56 -6.82 22.61
C GLY A 33 -12.04 -5.38 22.65
N GLU A 34 -11.74 -4.88 23.85
CA GLU A 34 -11.26 -3.51 24.08
C GLU A 34 -9.85 -3.33 23.51
N MET A 35 -9.60 -2.24 22.78
CA MET A 35 -8.32 -2.02 22.11
C MET A 35 -7.23 -1.57 23.09
N THR A 36 -6.07 -2.25 23.06
CA THR A 36 -4.94 -1.90 23.96
C THR A 36 -4.08 -0.78 23.35
N PRO A 37 -3.35 0.01 24.18
CA PRO A 37 -2.45 1.05 23.66
C PRO A 37 -1.39 0.52 22.68
N THR A 38 -0.88 -0.69 22.88
CA THR A 38 0.05 -1.33 21.95
C THR A 38 -0.59 -1.58 20.58
N ARG A 39 -1.85 -2.02 20.53
CA ARG A 39 -2.60 -2.20 19.28
C ARG A 39 -2.88 -0.87 18.59
N HIS A 40 -3.25 0.17 19.34
CA HIS A 40 -3.35 1.53 18.81
C HIS A 40 -2.05 1.96 18.12
N PHE A 41 -0.91 1.76 18.78
CA PHE A 41 0.39 2.13 18.22
C PHE A 41 0.74 1.29 16.98
N GLN A 42 0.43 -0.01 16.97
CA GLN A 42 0.63 -0.87 15.81
C GLN A 42 -0.16 -0.38 14.59
N TRP A 43 -1.46 -0.10 14.75
CA TRP A 43 -2.28 0.44 13.67
C TRP A 43 -1.80 1.82 13.21
N TYR A 44 -1.40 2.69 14.13
CA TYR A 44 -0.79 3.98 13.80
C TYR A 44 0.51 3.82 13.00
N ALA A 45 1.36 2.84 13.34
CA ALA A 45 2.56 2.55 12.58
C ALA A 45 2.25 2.06 11.15
N VAL A 46 1.21 1.23 11.00
CA VAL A 46 0.70 0.81 9.68
C VAL A 46 0.14 2.01 8.90
N ALA A 47 -0.55 2.95 9.56
CA ALA A 47 -0.99 4.20 8.94
C ALA A 47 0.19 5.01 8.38
N GLY A 48 1.28 5.11 9.15
CA GLY A 48 2.52 5.77 8.72
C GLY A 48 3.16 5.12 7.49
N TYR A 49 3.10 3.78 7.39
CA TYR A 49 3.49 3.06 6.18
C TYR A 49 2.66 3.51 4.96
N HIS A 50 1.34 3.60 5.08
CA HIS A 50 0.47 4.08 4.00
C HIS A 50 0.79 5.53 3.58
N VAL A 51 1.09 6.41 4.53
CA VAL A 51 1.53 7.79 4.25
C VAL A 51 2.82 7.81 3.44
N LEU A 52 3.81 6.97 3.79
CA LEU A 52 5.08 6.89 3.07
C LEU A 52 4.86 6.48 1.61
N ILE A 53 4.10 5.43 1.35
CA ILE A 53 3.88 4.94 -0.02
C ILE A 53 3.03 5.91 -0.86
N ILE A 54 2.13 6.69 -0.25
CA ILE A 54 1.46 7.82 -0.91
C ILE A 54 2.49 8.85 -1.35
N ALA A 55 3.37 9.29 -0.44
CA ALA A 55 4.38 10.30 -0.73
C ALA A 55 5.30 9.85 -1.88
N VAL A 56 5.80 8.61 -1.83
CA VAL A 56 6.61 8.02 -2.90
C VAL A 56 5.86 8.00 -4.23
N THR A 57 4.57 7.68 -4.23
CA THR A 57 3.75 7.66 -5.46
C THR A 57 3.55 9.04 -6.04
N ILE A 58 3.26 10.04 -5.19
CA ILE A 58 3.14 11.43 -5.63
C ILE A 58 4.45 11.91 -6.25
N ILE A 59 5.58 11.66 -5.58
CA ILE A 59 6.91 11.99 -6.10
C ILE A 59 7.12 11.29 -7.45
N ALA A 60 6.85 10.00 -7.57
CA ALA A 60 6.95 9.27 -8.83
C ALA A 60 6.12 9.92 -9.94
N MET A 61 4.88 10.35 -9.67
CA MET A 61 4.03 11.01 -10.67
C MET A 61 4.58 12.35 -11.17
N THR A 62 5.45 13.01 -10.40
CA THR A 62 6.09 14.29 -10.79
C THR A 62 7.34 14.11 -11.66
N LEU A 63 7.93 12.91 -11.72
CA LEU A 63 9.17 12.71 -12.48
C LEU A 63 8.92 12.65 -13.99
N SER A 64 9.78 13.31 -14.76
CA SER A 64 9.69 13.39 -16.22
C SER A 64 10.08 12.10 -16.94
N ARG A 65 11.10 11.40 -16.44
CA ARG A 65 11.65 10.18 -17.03
C ARG A 65 10.93 8.93 -16.53
N ALA A 66 10.45 8.10 -17.46
CA ALA A 66 9.79 6.84 -17.15
C ALA A 66 10.69 5.90 -16.37
N ALA A 67 12.00 5.85 -16.67
CA ALA A 67 12.94 5.00 -15.93
C ALA A 67 12.95 5.30 -14.42
N ASP A 68 12.87 6.58 -14.03
CA ASP A 68 12.92 6.98 -12.62
C ASP A 68 11.57 6.79 -11.94
N ARG A 69 10.46 7.06 -12.66
CA ARG A 69 9.10 6.70 -12.20
C ARG A 69 8.97 5.22 -11.88
N ARG A 70 9.38 4.36 -12.82
CA ARG A 70 9.29 2.90 -12.71
C ARG A 70 10.01 2.38 -11.48
N LYS A 71 11.21 2.89 -11.18
CA LYS A 71 11.97 2.49 -9.97
C LYS A 71 11.14 2.71 -8.71
N LEU A 72 10.56 3.89 -8.54
CA LEU A 72 9.75 4.21 -7.36
C LEU A 72 8.44 3.39 -7.31
N VAL A 73 7.78 3.19 -8.46
CA VAL A 73 6.57 2.36 -8.53
C VAL A 73 6.87 0.89 -8.21
N ILE A 74 8.01 0.36 -8.69
CA ILE A 74 8.48 -1.00 -8.38
C ILE A 74 8.80 -1.13 -6.89
N VAL A 75 9.47 -0.14 -6.30
CA VAL A 75 9.73 -0.13 -4.85
C VAL A 75 8.42 -0.20 -4.07
N ASN A 76 7.41 0.60 -4.43
CA ASN A 76 6.09 0.53 -3.79
C ASN A 76 5.40 -0.83 -4.00
N ALA A 77 5.54 -1.45 -5.18
CA ALA A 77 5.02 -2.79 -5.43
C ALA A 77 5.69 -3.84 -4.53
N LEU A 78 7.01 -3.77 -4.37
CA LEU A 78 7.78 -4.65 -3.51
C LEU A 78 7.46 -4.42 -2.03
N MET A 79 7.18 -3.19 -1.61
CA MET A 79 6.71 -2.91 -0.25
C MET A 79 5.39 -3.62 0.05
N TYR A 80 4.42 -3.58 -0.88
CA TYR A 80 3.18 -4.32 -0.72
C TYR A 80 3.36 -5.84 -0.66
N LEU A 81 4.28 -6.38 -1.48
CA LEU A 81 4.49 -7.82 -1.55
C LEU A 81 5.32 -8.36 -0.38
N LEU A 82 6.45 -7.72 -0.09
CA LEU A 82 7.44 -8.20 0.88
C LEU A 82 7.21 -7.65 2.28
N TRP A 83 6.83 -6.38 2.40
CA TRP A 83 6.55 -5.82 3.71
C TRP A 83 5.12 -6.18 4.11
N ASP A 84 4.12 -5.74 3.37
CA ASP A 84 2.73 -5.85 3.81
C ASP A 84 2.22 -7.31 3.79
N ALA A 85 2.12 -7.93 2.61
CA ALA A 85 1.57 -9.28 2.47
C ALA A 85 2.40 -10.34 3.21
N THR A 86 3.73 -10.32 3.02
CA THR A 86 4.59 -11.35 3.63
C THR A 86 4.68 -11.16 5.14
N SER A 87 4.78 -9.94 5.67
CA SER A 87 4.85 -9.78 7.13
C SER A 87 3.56 -10.17 7.82
N GLN A 88 2.42 -9.94 7.16
CA GLN A 88 1.12 -10.36 7.67
C GLN A 88 1.01 -11.88 7.71
N LEU A 89 1.39 -12.57 6.62
CA LEU A 89 1.32 -14.04 6.55
C LEU A 89 2.36 -14.75 7.42
N ALA A 90 3.59 -14.23 7.47
CA ALA A 90 4.73 -14.92 8.07
C ALA A 90 5.03 -14.50 9.52
N TYR A 91 4.60 -13.31 9.95
CA TYR A 91 5.01 -12.76 11.24
C TYR A 91 3.83 -12.31 12.09
N TRP A 92 3.21 -11.16 11.81
CA TRP A 92 2.35 -10.51 12.82
C TRP A 92 0.89 -10.94 12.76
N GLY A 93 0.40 -11.45 11.63
CA GLY A 93 -1.01 -11.76 11.46
C GLY A 93 -1.53 -12.84 12.43
N HIS A 94 -0.74 -13.89 12.63
CA HIS A 94 -1.05 -14.91 13.63
C HIS A 94 -0.88 -14.38 15.06
N GLU A 95 0.16 -13.59 15.31
CA GLU A 95 0.45 -12.98 16.62
C GLU A 95 -0.63 -12.01 17.07
N ILE A 96 -1.34 -11.40 16.12
CA ILE A 96 -2.52 -10.59 16.40
C ILE A 96 -3.84 -11.38 16.38
N GLY A 97 -3.78 -12.71 16.35
CA GLY A 97 -4.95 -13.58 16.49
C GLY A 97 -5.96 -13.47 15.36
N MET A 98 -5.57 -12.97 14.18
CA MET A 98 -6.46 -12.92 13.03
C MET A 98 -6.88 -14.31 12.59
N ALA A 99 -8.13 -14.44 12.13
CA ALA A 99 -8.56 -15.63 11.43
C ALA A 99 -7.76 -15.82 10.13
N THR A 100 -7.45 -17.07 9.78
CA THR A 100 -6.69 -17.40 8.57
C THR A 100 -7.37 -16.88 7.30
N SER A 101 -8.70 -16.86 7.25
CA SER A 101 -9.46 -16.29 6.13
C SER A 101 -9.15 -14.80 5.93
N ASP A 102 -9.12 -14.03 7.01
CA ASP A 102 -8.89 -12.59 6.96
C ASP A 102 -7.43 -12.29 6.59
N LEU A 103 -6.50 -13.14 7.06
CA LEU A 103 -5.09 -13.08 6.68
C LEU A 103 -4.90 -13.28 5.17
N VAL A 104 -5.54 -14.31 4.62
CA VAL A 104 -5.45 -14.62 3.19
C VAL A 104 -6.11 -13.53 2.35
N ILE A 105 -7.25 -12.99 2.78
CA ILE A 105 -7.93 -11.89 2.07
C ILE A 105 -7.05 -10.64 2.04
N ASN A 106 -6.52 -10.21 3.20
CA ASN A 106 -5.69 -9.02 3.26
C ASN A 106 -4.39 -9.17 2.49
N ALA A 107 -3.68 -10.28 2.69
CA ALA A 107 -2.47 -10.56 1.91
C ALA A 107 -2.79 -10.63 0.41
N GLY A 108 -3.96 -11.15 0.03
CA GLY A 108 -4.47 -11.14 -1.33
C GLY A 108 -4.66 -9.73 -1.89
N VAL A 109 -5.25 -8.81 -1.12
CA VAL A 109 -5.38 -7.39 -1.51
C VAL A 109 -4.00 -6.76 -1.74
N SER A 110 -3.05 -7.03 -0.86
CA SER A 110 -1.68 -6.52 -0.96
C SER A 110 -0.95 -7.09 -2.19
N ILE A 111 -1.12 -8.38 -2.47
CA ILE A 111 -0.57 -9.04 -3.68
C ILE A 111 -1.19 -8.44 -4.95
N VAL A 112 -2.52 -8.31 -5.02
CA VAL A 112 -3.21 -7.73 -6.19
C VAL A 112 -2.76 -6.28 -6.41
N THR A 113 -2.61 -5.52 -5.33
CA THR A 113 -2.09 -4.15 -5.38
C THR A 113 -0.66 -4.10 -5.95
N ALA A 114 0.22 -4.98 -5.49
CA ALA A 114 1.58 -5.10 -6.02
C ALA A 114 1.58 -5.45 -7.52
N LEU A 115 0.74 -6.39 -7.96
CA LEU A 115 0.60 -6.77 -9.36
C LEU A 115 0.10 -5.61 -10.22
N ALA A 116 -0.86 -4.83 -9.73
CA ALA A 116 -1.34 -3.63 -10.41
C ALA A 116 -0.22 -2.59 -10.58
N LEU A 117 0.61 -2.38 -9.55
CA LEU A 117 1.77 -1.48 -9.64
C LEU A 117 2.85 -2.00 -10.59
N PHE A 118 3.13 -3.30 -10.61
CA PHE A 118 4.03 -3.89 -11.60
C PHE A 118 3.53 -3.67 -13.02
N ALA A 119 2.22 -3.83 -13.26
CA ALA A 119 1.61 -3.54 -14.55
C ALA A 119 1.78 -2.04 -14.91
N VAL A 120 1.53 -1.13 -13.97
CA VAL A 120 1.76 0.31 -14.18
C VAL A 120 3.22 0.59 -14.57
N ALA A 121 4.19 0.01 -13.86
CA ALA A 121 5.61 0.18 -14.18
C ALA A 121 5.97 -0.40 -15.55
N TYR A 122 5.42 -1.57 -15.90
CA TYR A 122 5.67 -2.22 -17.18
C TYR A 122 5.16 -1.39 -18.38
N PHE A 123 3.99 -0.78 -18.22
CA PHE A 123 3.37 0.04 -19.28
C PHE A 123 3.79 1.51 -19.26
N ASP A 124 4.52 1.99 -18.26
CA ASP A 124 4.96 3.38 -18.20
C ASP A 124 6.05 3.68 -19.25
N ARG A 125 5.82 4.66 -20.12
CA ARG A 125 6.73 5.05 -21.21
C ARG A 125 6.99 6.55 -21.17
N ASP A 126 8.12 6.97 -21.72
CA ASP A 126 8.38 8.39 -21.91
C ASP A 126 7.35 8.96 -22.90
N PRO A 127 6.95 10.23 -22.75
CA PRO A 127 6.13 10.89 -23.76
C PRO A 127 6.85 10.79 -25.11
N ALA A 128 6.09 10.56 -26.18
CA ALA A 128 6.67 10.68 -27.52
C ALA A 128 7.28 12.08 -27.64
N THR A 129 8.59 12.15 -27.92
CA THR A 129 9.26 13.41 -28.21
C THR A 129 8.48 14.07 -29.34
N SER A 130 7.80 15.17 -29.05
CA SER A 130 7.22 16.01 -30.09
C SER A 130 8.35 16.42 -31.02
N ALA A 131 8.31 15.98 -32.27
CA ALA A 131 9.27 16.40 -33.29
C ALA A 131 9.38 17.92 -33.27
N PRO A 132 10.59 18.50 -33.44
CA PRO A 132 10.72 19.93 -33.58
C PRO A 132 9.82 20.39 -34.74
N ARG A 133 8.96 21.38 -34.46
CA ARG A 133 8.17 22.08 -35.47
C ARG A 133 9.08 22.94 -36.32
#